data_AF-A0A7S1LNT5-F1
#
_entry.id   AF-A0A7S1LNT5-F1
#
_cell.length_a   1.000
_cell.length_b   1.000
_cell.length_c   1.000
_cell.angle_alpha   90.00
_cell.angle_beta   90.00
_cell.angle_gamma   90.00
#
_symmetry.space_group_name_H-M   'P 1'
#
loop_
_entity.id
_entity.type
_entity.pdbx_description
1 polymer ?
#
loop_
_entity_poly.entity_id
_entity_poly.type
_entity_poly.pdbx_seq_one_letter_code
_entity_poly.pdbx_strand_id
1 'polypeptide(L)'
;VNKPLGCSVTGLCFRSRDEQRAARDEFYQREYNAASDLAASTSPRDKSRPQLTSAMRLAVRSLWRGTQQQTSPWVKLESHWEDLDADRESQLQAQASLVLDELRRGLSRESGTAASSTSTAPPKDCEFDKVAQFLGAIDVNAMFITDEEQRCIALGLYLRGALFNHDEEPNCAQSFRGRRLLVRALRPVAAGEELTLAYSEIAEVSSVRRARLRGQYHFDPLRGPPPAAVAARDLSLSEVQERLQDGTWRPLEHGVVWSAEVGVHSERQQLDGVVGCRRAATLLVSQVQAEWAAAREAAKAEDARTVARRLRRAWKAASSEDLRLGEGHALRLAT
;
A
#
# COMPACT_ATOMS: atom_id res chain seq x y z
N VAL A 1 10.81 4.81 -23.67
CA VAL A 1 11.14 4.07 -22.41
C VAL A 1 11.69 2.71 -22.79
N ASN A 2 12.89 2.32 -22.34
CA ASN A 2 13.44 1.00 -22.63
C ASN A 2 12.58 -0.09 -21.99
N LYS A 3 12.28 -1.15 -22.75
CA LYS A 3 11.53 -2.31 -22.25
C LYS A 3 12.27 -2.92 -21.05
N PRO A 4 11.60 -3.21 -19.94
CA PRO A 4 12.24 -3.84 -18.79
C PRO A 4 12.79 -5.23 -19.15
N LEU A 5 13.93 -5.56 -18.55
CA LEU A 5 14.61 -6.85 -18.68
C LEU A 5 13.96 -7.87 -17.75
N GLY A 6 13.27 -8.85 -18.33
CA GLY A 6 12.66 -9.95 -17.58
C GLY A 6 13.65 -11.08 -17.26
N CYS A 7 13.58 -11.62 -16.04
CA CYS A 7 14.21 -12.88 -15.67
C CYS A 7 13.29 -14.04 -16.06
N SER A 8 13.73 -14.88 -16.99
CA SER A 8 12.94 -16.03 -17.48
C SER A 8 12.65 -17.09 -16.41
N VAL A 9 13.43 -17.12 -15.33
CA VAL A 9 13.28 -18.09 -14.24
C VAL A 9 12.27 -17.62 -13.19
N THR A 10 12.39 -16.37 -12.73
CA THR A 10 11.56 -15.83 -11.63
C THR A 10 10.39 -14.98 -12.11
N GLY A 11 10.37 -14.58 -13.38
CA GLY A 11 9.41 -13.62 -13.93
C GLY A 11 9.62 -12.17 -13.47
N LEU A 12 10.65 -11.89 -12.66
CA LEU A 12 10.95 -10.53 -12.20
C LEU A 12 11.49 -9.65 -13.33
N CYS A 13 11.10 -8.37 -13.32
CA CYS A 13 11.50 -7.38 -14.32
C CYS A 13 12.44 -6.33 -13.70
N PHE A 14 13.48 -5.95 -14.46
CA PHE A 14 14.51 -5.00 -14.03
C PHE A 14 14.71 -3.91 -15.09
N ARG A 15 15.15 -2.72 -14.69
CA ARG A 15 15.37 -1.63 -15.66
C ARG A 15 16.60 -1.87 -16.53
N SER A 16 17.62 -2.52 -15.99
CA SER A 16 18.89 -2.80 -16.67
C SER A 16 19.51 -4.11 -16.19
N ARG A 17 20.53 -4.59 -16.90
CA ARG A 17 21.34 -5.74 -16.46
C ARG A 17 22.08 -5.44 -15.15
N ASP A 18 22.50 -4.20 -14.94
CA ASP A 18 23.21 -3.79 -13.73
C ASP A 18 22.27 -3.79 -12.53
N GLU A 19 21.05 -3.26 -12.67
CA GLU A 19 20.02 -3.35 -11.63
C GLU A 19 19.64 -4.81 -11.33
N GLN A 20 19.58 -5.68 -12.35
CA GLN A 20 19.35 -7.11 -12.14
C GLN A 20 20.49 -7.76 -11.35
N ARG A 21 21.75 -7.49 -11.70
CA ARG A 21 22.92 -8.02 -10.96
C ARG A 21 22.92 -7.52 -9.52
N ALA A 22 22.74 -6.21 -9.32
CA ALA A 22 22.69 -5.63 -7.97
C ALA A 22 21.55 -6.23 -7.13
N ALA A 23 20.36 -6.42 -7.71
CA ALA A 23 19.23 -7.04 -7.02
C ALA A 23 19.50 -8.52 -6.67
N ARG A 24 20.24 -9.24 -7.53
CA ARG A 24 20.59 -10.64 -7.30
C ARG A 24 21.47 -10.75 -6.06
N ASP A 25 22.51 -9.93 -6.01
CA ASP A 25 23.47 -9.88 -4.90
C ASP A 25 22.80 -9.39 -3.61
N GLU A 26 21.84 -8.46 -3.72
CA GLU A 26 21.20 -7.84 -2.55
C GLU A 26 20.06 -8.69 -1.94
N PHE A 27 19.15 -9.26 -2.75
CA PHE A 27 17.91 -9.83 -2.18
C PHE A 27 17.23 -10.98 -2.93
N TYR A 28 17.51 -11.26 -4.21
CA TYR A 28 16.75 -12.28 -4.96
C TYR A 28 17.56 -13.51 -5.42
N GLN A 29 18.86 -13.65 -5.12
CA GLN A 29 19.64 -14.85 -5.46
C GLN A 29 18.97 -16.15 -4.97
N ARG A 30 18.47 -16.18 -3.74
CA ARG A 30 17.82 -17.38 -3.17
C ARG A 30 16.46 -17.66 -3.80
N GLU A 31 15.72 -16.61 -4.18
CA GLU A 31 14.48 -16.74 -4.95
C GLU A 31 14.76 -17.30 -6.35
N TYR A 32 15.84 -16.87 -6.98
CA TYR A 32 16.29 -17.44 -8.25
C TYR A 32 16.67 -18.92 -8.10
N ASN A 33 17.37 -19.28 -7.03
CA ASN A 33 17.74 -20.67 -6.74
C ASN A 33 16.51 -21.56 -6.56
N ALA A 34 15.55 -21.11 -5.74
CA ALA A 34 14.31 -21.83 -5.47
C ALA A 34 13.47 -22.00 -6.74
N ALA A 35 13.28 -20.92 -7.50
CA ALA A 35 12.55 -20.97 -8.77
C ALA A 35 13.25 -21.86 -9.83
N SER A 36 14.58 -21.89 -9.85
CA SER A 36 15.36 -22.75 -10.75
C SER A 36 15.25 -24.23 -10.38
N ASP A 37 15.30 -24.54 -9.08
CA ASP A 37 15.08 -25.91 -8.58
C ASP A 37 13.67 -26.40 -8.91
N LEU A 38 12.67 -25.54 -8.66
CA LEU A 38 11.27 -25.83 -8.99
C LEU A 38 11.10 -26.08 -10.50
N ALA A 39 11.69 -25.25 -11.36
CA ALA A 39 11.66 -25.42 -12.81
C ALA A 39 12.41 -26.67 -13.31
N ALA A 40 13.41 -27.16 -12.57
CA ALA A 40 14.08 -28.42 -12.88
C ALA A 40 13.24 -29.65 -12.47
N SER A 41 12.47 -29.52 -11.38
CA SER A 41 11.63 -30.59 -10.83
C SER A 41 10.22 -30.68 -11.43
N THR A 42 9.73 -29.63 -12.10
CA THR A 42 8.35 -29.54 -12.60
C THR A 42 8.26 -28.82 -13.95
N SER A 43 7.29 -29.20 -14.79
CA SER A 43 7.07 -28.53 -16.08
C SER A 43 6.59 -27.08 -15.87
N PRO A 44 7.07 -26.08 -16.64
CA PRO A 44 6.60 -24.69 -16.54
C PRO A 44 5.09 -24.51 -16.78
N ARG A 45 4.43 -25.47 -17.44
CA ARG A 45 2.98 -25.48 -17.72
C ARG A 45 2.18 -26.26 -16.68
N ASP A 46 2.84 -26.81 -15.68
CA ASP A 46 2.19 -27.57 -14.63
C ASP A 46 1.34 -26.65 -13.75
N LYS A 47 0.02 -26.78 -13.88
CA LYS A 47 -0.96 -26.01 -13.09
C LYS A 47 -0.91 -26.37 -11.59
N SER A 48 -0.27 -27.48 -11.22
CA SER A 48 -0.05 -27.86 -9.82
C SER A 48 1.08 -27.08 -9.14
N ARG A 49 1.84 -26.28 -9.90
CA ARG A 49 2.93 -25.46 -9.34
C ARG A 49 2.36 -24.49 -8.30
N PRO A 50 2.80 -24.56 -7.03
CA PRO A 50 2.27 -23.69 -5.99
C PRO A 50 2.62 -22.24 -6.30
N GLN A 51 1.60 -21.37 -6.31
CA GLN A 51 1.80 -19.93 -6.47
C GLN A 51 1.85 -19.27 -5.10
N LEU A 52 3.01 -18.72 -4.77
CA LEU A 52 3.17 -17.96 -3.54
C LEU A 52 2.51 -16.58 -3.69
N THR A 53 1.67 -16.21 -2.74
CA THR A 53 1.11 -14.86 -2.64
C THR A 53 2.21 -13.83 -2.34
N SER A 54 1.89 -12.54 -2.49
CA SER A 54 2.82 -11.46 -2.11
C SER A 54 3.25 -11.55 -0.65
N ALA A 55 2.33 -11.91 0.27
CA ALA A 55 2.62 -12.09 1.68
C ALA A 55 3.58 -13.27 1.91
N MET A 56 3.35 -14.41 1.26
CA MET A 56 4.23 -15.58 1.36
C MET A 56 5.63 -15.27 0.81
N ARG A 57 5.74 -14.59 -0.34
CA ARG A 57 7.03 -14.17 -0.90
C ARG A 57 7.77 -13.19 0.02
N LEU A 58 7.04 -12.27 0.65
CA LEU A 58 7.59 -11.37 1.66
C LEU A 58 8.10 -12.14 2.88
N ALA A 59 7.36 -13.15 3.34
CA ALA A 59 7.78 -14.04 4.42
C ALA A 59 9.07 -14.77 4.05
N VAL A 60 9.11 -15.46 2.91
CA VAL A 60 10.30 -16.19 2.44
C VAL A 60 11.53 -15.28 2.36
N ARG A 61 11.40 -14.08 1.76
CA ARG A 61 12.51 -13.11 1.67
C ARG A 61 12.97 -12.61 3.05
N SER A 62 12.04 -12.42 3.98
CA SER A 62 12.35 -12.00 5.35
C SER A 62 13.09 -13.10 6.10
N LEU A 63 12.61 -14.35 6.00
CA LEU A 63 13.24 -15.53 6.59
C LEU A 63 14.67 -15.74 6.05
N TRP A 64 14.87 -15.69 4.72
CA TRP A 64 16.22 -15.75 4.13
C TRP A 64 17.15 -14.66 4.65
N ARG A 65 16.67 -13.40 4.72
CA ARG A 65 17.47 -12.30 5.25
C ARG A 65 17.85 -12.55 6.71
N GLY A 66 16.92 -13.04 7.53
CA GLY A 66 17.22 -13.37 8.92
C GLY A 66 18.14 -14.57 9.08
N THR A 67 18.09 -15.58 8.20
CA THR A 67 19.11 -16.65 8.14
C THR A 67 20.49 -16.07 7.91
N GLN A 68 20.63 -15.15 6.95
CA GLN A 68 21.91 -14.54 6.63
C GLN A 68 22.45 -13.68 7.77
N GLN A 69 21.56 -12.97 8.48
CA GLN A 69 21.92 -12.07 9.58
C GLN A 69 21.95 -12.76 10.95
N GLN A 70 21.49 -14.01 11.04
CA GLN A 70 21.24 -14.72 12.29
C GLN A 70 20.35 -13.93 13.25
N THR A 71 19.25 -13.38 12.72
CA THR A 71 18.28 -12.58 13.47
C THR A 71 16.85 -12.89 13.05
N SER A 72 15.90 -12.83 13.99
CA SER A 72 14.46 -13.01 13.73
C SER A 72 13.65 -11.83 14.28
N PRO A 73 13.87 -10.60 13.78
CA PRO A 73 13.27 -9.40 14.39
C PRO A 73 11.73 -9.37 14.27
N TRP A 74 11.15 -10.15 13.35
CA TRP A 74 9.71 -10.28 13.19
C TRP A 74 9.01 -11.03 14.33
N VAL A 75 9.73 -11.79 15.17
CA VAL A 75 9.14 -12.51 16.31
C VAL A 75 8.51 -11.56 17.34
N LYS A 76 8.88 -10.27 17.31
CA LYS A 76 8.32 -9.22 18.16
C LYS A 76 7.09 -8.52 17.57
N LEU A 77 6.71 -8.84 16.33
CA LEU A 77 5.54 -8.26 15.71
C LEU A 77 4.28 -8.90 16.29
N GLU A 78 3.26 -8.08 16.50
CA GLU A 78 1.93 -8.57 16.84
C GLU A 78 1.40 -9.42 15.69
N SER A 79 0.80 -10.56 15.99
CA SER A 79 0.20 -11.44 14.97
C SER A 79 -1.30 -11.63 15.17
N HIS A 80 -1.84 -11.17 16.29
CA HIS A 80 -3.21 -11.44 16.72
C HIS A 80 -3.58 -12.92 16.63
N TRP A 81 -2.59 -13.80 16.89
CA TRP A 81 -2.77 -15.24 16.67
C TRP A 81 -3.89 -15.80 17.54
N GLU A 82 -4.00 -15.31 18.77
CA GLU A 82 -5.02 -15.71 19.74
C GLU A 82 -6.43 -15.19 19.37
N ASP A 83 -6.53 -14.21 18.46
CA ASP A 83 -7.79 -13.63 17.98
C ASP A 83 -8.29 -14.26 16.67
N LEU A 84 -7.53 -15.21 16.09
CA LEU A 84 -7.89 -15.87 14.82
C LEU A 84 -8.95 -16.95 15.02
N ASP A 85 -9.78 -17.15 13.99
CA ASP A 85 -10.62 -18.34 13.91
C ASP A 85 -9.84 -19.55 13.35
N ALA A 86 -10.39 -20.75 13.58
CA ALA A 86 -9.75 -22.00 13.20
C ALA A 86 -9.53 -22.14 11.67
N ASP A 87 -10.39 -21.52 10.86
CA ASP A 87 -10.27 -21.54 9.41
C ASP A 87 -9.06 -20.70 8.96
N ARG A 88 -8.90 -19.51 9.55
CA ARG A 88 -7.77 -18.64 9.27
C ARG A 88 -6.46 -19.23 9.77
N GLU A 89 -6.43 -19.81 10.97
CA GLU A 89 -5.26 -20.55 11.48
C GLU A 89 -4.85 -21.67 10.51
N SER A 90 -5.80 -22.50 10.08
CA SER A 90 -5.57 -23.59 9.13
C SER A 90 -5.02 -23.08 7.80
N GLN A 91 -5.52 -21.94 7.31
CA GLN A 91 -5.03 -21.31 6.10
C GLN A 91 -3.58 -20.82 6.25
N LEU A 92 -3.24 -20.17 7.36
CA LEU A 92 -1.88 -19.69 7.63
C LEU A 92 -0.89 -20.85 7.80
N GLN A 93 -1.31 -21.95 8.44
CA GLN A 93 -0.54 -23.19 8.54
C GLN A 93 -0.27 -23.83 7.18
N ALA A 94 -1.28 -23.91 6.31
CA ALA A 94 -1.10 -24.40 4.94
C ALA A 94 -0.12 -23.51 4.14
N GLN A 95 -0.20 -22.19 4.31
CA GLN A 95 0.75 -21.25 3.70
C GLN A 95 2.17 -21.41 4.27
N ALA A 96 2.31 -21.68 5.56
CA ALA A 96 3.60 -21.88 6.22
C ALA A 96 4.35 -23.09 5.64
N SER A 97 3.66 -24.19 5.33
CA SER A 97 4.24 -25.34 4.63
C SER A 97 4.89 -24.93 3.30
N LEU A 98 4.16 -24.17 2.48
CA LEU A 98 4.65 -23.70 1.18
C LEU A 98 5.83 -22.73 1.31
N VAL A 99 5.78 -21.84 2.31
CA VAL A 99 6.87 -20.90 2.63
C VAL A 99 8.14 -21.65 3.04
N LEU A 100 8.01 -22.67 3.89
CA LEU A 100 9.14 -23.47 4.35
C LEU A 100 9.77 -24.30 3.22
N ASP A 101 8.96 -24.86 2.33
CA ASP A 101 9.46 -25.60 1.17
C ASP A 101 10.24 -24.67 0.22
N GLU A 102 9.72 -23.48 -0.07
CA GLU A 102 10.44 -22.49 -0.89
C GLU A 102 11.74 -22.03 -0.22
N LEU A 103 11.68 -21.74 1.09
CA LEU A 103 12.84 -21.36 1.91
C LEU A 103 13.97 -22.40 1.79
N ARG A 104 13.65 -23.70 1.92
CA ARG A 104 14.59 -24.81 1.79
C ARG A 104 15.19 -24.87 0.39
N ARG A 105 14.37 -24.84 -0.67
CA ARG A 105 14.85 -24.87 -2.07
C ARG A 105 15.85 -23.73 -2.36
N GLY A 106 15.61 -22.54 -1.82
CA GLY A 106 16.50 -21.39 -1.99
C GLY A 106 17.86 -21.54 -1.30
N LEU A 107 17.92 -22.27 -0.18
CA LEU A 107 19.13 -22.51 0.62
C LEU A 107 19.96 -23.70 0.10
N SER A 108 19.33 -24.72 -0.49
CA SER A 108 19.99 -25.98 -0.90
C SER A 108 21.10 -25.84 -1.95
N ARG A 109 21.23 -24.70 -2.65
CA ARG A 109 22.24 -24.49 -3.70
C ARG A 109 23.52 -23.76 -3.24
N GLU A 110 23.59 -23.31 -1.98
CA GLU A 110 24.77 -22.63 -1.43
C GLU A 110 25.90 -23.60 -0.99
N SER A 111 25.63 -24.90 -0.92
CA SER A 111 26.58 -25.95 -0.50
C SER A 111 27.62 -26.35 -1.57
N GLY A 112 27.62 -25.73 -2.76
CA GLY A 112 28.43 -26.14 -3.91
C GLY A 112 29.73 -25.36 -4.17
N THR A 113 30.01 -24.25 -3.49
CA THR A 113 31.23 -23.45 -3.73
C THR A 113 31.78 -22.86 -2.44
N ALA A 114 33.01 -23.28 -2.09
CA ALA A 114 33.97 -22.71 -1.14
C ALA A 114 33.41 -22.01 0.11
N ALA A 115 33.45 -22.75 1.22
CA ALA A 115 33.60 -22.32 2.62
C ALA A 115 33.58 -20.80 2.88
N SER A 116 32.41 -20.28 3.26
CA SER A 116 32.28 -19.18 4.22
C SER A 116 31.46 -19.72 5.40
N SER A 117 32.03 -19.64 6.60
CA SER A 117 31.60 -20.27 7.86
C SER A 117 30.35 -19.66 8.50
N THR A 118 29.36 -19.24 7.71
CA THR A 118 28.05 -18.81 8.21
C THR A 118 27.08 -19.98 8.11
N SER A 119 26.60 -20.45 9.26
CA SER A 119 25.62 -21.54 9.41
C SER A 119 24.54 -21.50 8.32
N THR A 120 24.43 -22.58 7.55
CA THR A 120 23.39 -22.83 6.53
C THR A 120 22.08 -23.35 7.14
N ALA A 121 22.05 -23.60 8.45
CA ALA A 121 20.82 -23.98 9.12
C ALA A 121 19.86 -22.78 9.14
N PRO A 122 18.57 -22.97 8.80
CA PRO A 122 17.57 -21.94 9.01
C PRO A 122 17.56 -21.55 10.51
N PRO A 123 17.30 -20.28 10.86
CA PRO A 123 17.17 -19.83 12.25
C PRO A 123 16.29 -20.78 13.05
N LYS A 124 16.54 -20.93 14.36
CA LYS A 124 15.68 -21.71 15.25
C LYS A 124 14.21 -21.28 15.18
N ASP A 125 13.95 -20.03 14.80
CA ASP A 125 12.60 -19.47 14.63
C ASP A 125 11.98 -19.72 13.23
N CYS A 126 12.54 -20.62 12.43
CA CYS A 126 11.95 -21.14 11.19
C CYS A 126 11.20 -22.46 11.41
N GLU A 127 10.71 -22.69 12.63
CA GLU A 127 9.77 -23.77 12.94
C GLU A 127 8.41 -23.49 12.30
N PHE A 128 7.67 -24.57 12.02
CA PHE A 128 6.38 -24.51 11.32
C PHE A 128 5.39 -23.52 11.96
N ASP A 129 5.15 -23.65 13.27
CA ASP A 129 4.20 -22.80 13.99
C ASP A 129 4.66 -21.34 14.01
N LYS A 130 5.96 -21.09 14.09
CA LYS A 130 6.53 -19.73 14.07
C LYS A 130 6.41 -19.06 12.70
N VAL A 131 6.52 -19.84 11.62
CA VAL A 131 6.28 -19.32 10.27
C VAL A 131 4.79 -19.02 10.06
N ALA A 132 3.89 -19.86 10.57
CA ALA A 132 2.45 -19.58 10.52
C ALA A 132 2.10 -18.30 11.29
N GLN A 133 2.62 -18.15 12.52
CA GLN A 133 2.48 -16.91 13.32
C GLN A 133 3.05 -15.69 12.59
N PHE A 134 4.21 -15.83 11.94
CA PHE A 134 4.80 -14.74 11.19
C PHE A 134 3.95 -14.34 9.96
N LEU A 135 3.27 -15.26 9.30
CA LEU A 135 2.33 -14.93 8.24
C LEU A 135 1.14 -14.12 8.77
N GLY A 136 0.59 -14.48 9.94
CA GLY A 136 -0.41 -13.65 10.63
C GLY A 136 0.14 -12.25 10.99
N ALA A 137 1.39 -12.17 11.46
CA ALA A 137 2.05 -10.88 11.69
C ALA A 137 2.22 -10.06 10.40
N ILE A 138 2.46 -10.69 9.26
CA ILE A 138 2.52 -9.98 7.97
C ILE A 138 1.16 -9.35 7.64
N ASP A 139 0.04 -10.02 7.91
CA ASP A 139 -1.29 -9.49 7.61
C ASP A 139 -1.61 -8.19 8.36
N VAL A 140 -1.07 -8.03 9.58
CA VAL A 140 -1.37 -6.89 10.46
C VAL A 140 -0.24 -5.84 10.52
N ASN A 141 0.96 -6.15 10.03
CA ASN A 141 2.11 -5.22 10.08
C ASN A 141 2.67 -4.82 8.72
N ALA A 142 2.36 -5.55 7.63
CA ALA A 142 2.89 -5.22 6.32
C ALA A 142 2.15 -4.04 5.69
N MET A 143 2.90 -3.20 4.99
CA MET A 143 2.41 -1.99 4.37
C MET A 143 2.41 -2.14 2.84
N PHE A 144 1.30 -1.74 2.21
CA PHE A 144 1.28 -1.57 0.76
C PHE A 144 2.14 -0.40 0.36
N ILE A 145 3.09 -0.65 -0.54
CA ILE A 145 3.93 0.36 -1.18
C ILE A 145 3.15 0.89 -2.37
N THR A 146 2.95 2.21 -2.41
CA THR A 146 2.20 2.87 -3.47
C THR A 146 3.10 3.71 -4.39
N ASP A 147 2.67 3.88 -5.64
CA ASP A 147 3.26 4.83 -6.58
C ASP A 147 2.75 6.27 -6.32
N GLU A 148 3.15 7.21 -7.19
CA GLU A 148 2.74 8.61 -7.08
C GLU A 148 1.24 8.86 -7.29
N GLU A 149 0.53 7.89 -7.87
CA GLU A 149 -0.92 7.89 -8.09
C GLU A 149 -1.65 7.08 -7.00
N GLN A 150 -0.98 6.74 -5.91
CA GLN A 150 -1.49 5.91 -4.80
C GLN A 150 -1.90 4.49 -5.21
N ARG A 151 -1.45 3.98 -6.36
CA ARG A 151 -1.71 2.59 -6.73
C ARG A 151 -0.78 1.67 -5.97
N CYS A 152 -1.33 0.60 -5.41
CA CYS A 152 -0.53 -0.45 -4.78
C CYS A 152 0.32 -1.16 -5.82
N ILE A 153 1.64 -1.16 -5.62
CA ILE A 153 2.62 -1.79 -6.52
C ILE A 153 3.44 -2.89 -5.85
N ALA A 154 3.49 -2.93 -4.51
CA ALA A 154 4.20 -3.95 -3.75
C ALA A 154 3.71 -4.04 -2.30
N LEU A 155 4.14 -5.09 -1.60
CA LEU A 155 3.98 -5.25 -0.16
C LEU A 155 5.36 -5.20 0.51
N GLY A 156 5.48 -4.49 1.63
CA GLY A 156 6.74 -4.35 2.37
C GLY A 156 6.55 -4.42 3.87
N LEU A 157 7.52 -5.00 4.58
CA LEU A 157 7.53 -5.05 6.04
C LEU A 157 8.55 -4.04 6.57
N TYR A 158 8.06 -3.03 7.28
CA TYR A 158 8.88 -1.96 7.86
C TYR A 158 8.77 -2.03 9.38
N LEU A 159 9.72 -2.70 10.05
CA LEU A 159 9.64 -2.97 11.49
C LEU A 159 9.43 -1.72 12.36
N ARG A 160 10.06 -0.59 11.99
CA ARG A 160 9.85 0.70 12.67
C ARG A 160 8.53 1.37 12.29
N GLY A 161 8.03 1.13 11.08
CA GLY A 161 6.73 1.61 10.63
C GLY A 161 5.57 0.87 11.30
N ALA A 162 5.73 -0.43 11.55
CA ALA A 162 4.76 -1.28 12.24
C ALA A 162 4.52 -0.88 13.71
N LEU A 163 5.36 -0.02 14.29
CA LEU A 163 5.16 0.51 15.65
C LEU A 163 4.12 1.63 15.72
N PHE A 164 3.76 2.24 14.60
CA PHE A 164 2.80 3.34 14.60
C PHE A 164 1.40 2.78 14.77
N ASN A 165 0.69 3.17 15.82
CA ASN A 165 -0.70 2.80 16.02
C ASN A 165 -1.64 3.51 15.05
N HIS A 166 -2.85 2.96 14.93
CA HIS A 166 -3.93 3.59 14.19
C HIS A 166 -4.55 4.75 14.98
N ASP A 167 -4.93 5.81 14.27
CA ASP A 167 -5.88 6.81 14.76
C ASP A 167 -6.82 7.22 13.61
N GLU A 168 -8.07 7.53 13.95
CA GLU A 168 -9.10 8.03 13.03
C GLU A 168 -8.86 9.51 12.64
N GLU A 169 -7.98 10.19 13.39
CA GLU A 169 -7.44 11.52 13.15
C GLU A 169 -5.90 11.51 13.27
N PRO A 170 -5.20 10.80 12.38
CA PRO A 170 -3.76 10.56 12.54
C PRO A 170 -2.96 11.86 12.45
N ASN A 171 -1.89 11.94 13.25
CA ASN A 171 -0.98 13.08 13.21
C ASN A 171 0.19 12.89 12.23
N CYS A 172 0.35 11.70 11.64
CA CYS A 172 1.33 11.40 10.62
C CYS A 172 0.70 10.81 9.35
N ALA A 173 1.40 10.95 8.24
CA ALA A 173 1.11 10.23 7.00
C ALA A 173 2.37 9.52 6.48
N GLN A 174 2.16 8.37 5.84
CA GLN A 174 3.21 7.62 5.18
C GLN A 174 3.27 7.90 3.68
N SER A 175 4.47 7.78 3.11
CA SER A 175 4.73 7.81 1.67
C SER A 175 5.97 6.98 1.37
N PHE A 176 6.22 6.70 0.09
CA PHE A 176 7.34 5.86 -0.32
C PHE A 176 8.26 6.57 -1.31
N ARG A 177 9.57 6.38 -1.12
CA ARG A 177 10.60 6.72 -2.12
C ARG A 177 11.36 5.46 -2.50
N GLY A 178 10.87 4.77 -3.53
CA GLY A 178 11.31 3.41 -3.83
C GLY A 178 10.98 2.48 -2.66
N ARG A 179 11.98 1.77 -2.13
CA ARG A 179 11.83 0.85 -0.97
C ARG A 179 11.95 1.54 0.40
N ARG A 180 11.99 2.88 0.45
CA ARG A 180 12.10 3.63 1.71
C ARG A 180 10.73 4.15 2.13
N LEU A 181 10.28 3.74 3.31
CA LEU A 181 9.16 4.34 4.02
C LEU A 181 9.55 5.72 4.53
N LEU A 182 8.73 6.72 4.24
CA LEU A 182 8.84 8.09 4.76
C LEU A 182 7.58 8.37 5.58
N VAL A 183 7.75 8.72 6.85
CA VAL A 183 6.66 9.17 7.72
C VAL A 183 6.85 10.66 7.99
N ARG A 184 5.78 11.44 7.81
CA ARG A 184 5.79 12.89 8.00
C ARG A 184 4.64 13.31 8.89
N ALA A 185 4.92 14.19 9.85
CA ALA A 185 3.89 14.82 10.65
C ALA A 185 3.01 15.71 9.77
N LEU A 186 1.69 15.59 9.93
CA LEU A 186 0.67 16.39 9.25
C LEU A 186 0.41 17.72 9.97
N ARG A 187 0.81 17.80 11.23
CA ARG A 187 0.69 18.97 12.11
C ARG A 187 1.84 18.99 13.11
N PRO A 188 2.06 20.10 13.85
CA PRO A 188 2.91 20.06 15.03
C PRO A 188 2.45 18.94 15.99
N VAL A 189 3.42 18.19 16.52
CA VAL A 189 3.22 17.10 17.48
C VAL A 189 3.94 17.50 18.77
N ALA A 190 3.26 17.41 19.90
CA ALA A 190 3.84 17.75 21.20
C ALA A 190 4.81 16.68 21.70
N ALA A 191 5.74 17.07 22.56
CA ALA A 191 6.61 16.08 23.23
C ALA A 191 5.76 15.13 24.08
N GLY A 192 5.94 13.82 23.89
CA GLY A 192 5.16 12.77 24.56
C GLY A 192 3.83 12.43 23.90
N GLU A 193 3.40 13.17 22.87
CA GLU A 193 2.25 12.79 22.05
C GLU A 193 2.61 11.58 21.17
N GLU A 194 1.73 10.59 21.13
CA GLU A 194 1.91 9.39 20.31
C GLU A 194 1.85 9.73 18.81
N LEU A 195 2.73 9.13 18.01
CA LEU A 195 2.69 9.26 16.56
C LEU A 195 1.80 8.18 15.95
N THR A 196 0.80 8.58 15.17
CA THR A 196 -0.23 7.68 14.65
C THR A 196 -0.38 7.80 13.14
N LEU A 197 -0.76 6.69 12.50
CA LEU A 197 -1.04 6.58 11.07
C LEU A 197 -2.51 6.15 10.84
N ALA A 198 -3.05 6.40 9.65
CA ALA A 198 -4.26 5.71 9.23
C ALA A 198 -3.91 4.35 8.60
N TYR A 199 -4.57 3.29 9.09
CA TYR A 199 -4.43 1.93 8.58
C TYR A 199 -5.45 1.63 7.47
N SER A 200 -6.49 2.47 7.38
CA SER A 200 -7.58 2.38 6.43
C SER A 200 -7.80 3.74 5.75
N GLU A 201 -8.58 3.74 4.68
CA GLU A 201 -8.88 4.97 3.94
C GLU A 201 -9.78 5.87 4.79
N ILE A 202 -9.27 7.05 5.14
CA ILE A 202 -10.00 8.04 5.95
C ILE A 202 -11.21 8.59 5.19
N ALA A 203 -11.18 8.54 3.86
CA ALA A 203 -12.28 8.86 2.94
C ALA A 203 -13.46 7.86 2.94
N GLU A 204 -13.52 6.90 3.87
CA GLU A 204 -14.67 6.00 4.05
C GLU A 204 -15.57 6.44 5.22
N VAL A 205 -16.78 5.91 5.35
CA VAL A 205 -17.57 6.13 6.58
C VAL A 205 -16.98 5.29 7.72
N SER A 206 -17.00 5.77 8.97
CA SER A 206 -16.37 5.08 10.09
C SER A 206 -16.90 3.67 10.34
N SER A 207 -18.17 3.40 10.02
CA SER A 207 -18.75 2.06 10.12
C SER A 207 -18.02 1.05 9.22
N VAL A 208 -17.64 1.46 8.01
CA VAL A 208 -16.88 0.65 7.04
C VAL A 208 -15.44 0.48 7.52
N ARG A 209 -14.78 1.56 7.95
CA ARG A 209 -13.42 1.47 8.52
C ARG A 209 -13.38 0.56 9.74
N ARG A 210 -14.32 0.72 10.67
CA ARG A 210 -14.43 -0.07 11.90
C ARG A 210 -14.60 -1.56 11.60
N ALA A 211 -15.42 -1.91 10.61
CA ALA A 211 -15.55 -3.30 10.16
C ALA A 211 -14.23 -3.85 9.62
N ARG A 212 -13.54 -3.08 8.77
CA ARG A 212 -12.22 -3.46 8.21
C ARG A 212 -11.16 -3.62 9.31
N LEU A 213 -11.06 -2.65 10.21
CA LEU A 213 -10.05 -2.63 11.27
C LEU A 213 -10.26 -3.75 12.29
N ARG A 214 -11.52 -4.10 12.61
CA ARG A 214 -11.81 -5.29 13.41
C ARG A 214 -11.49 -6.59 12.69
N GLY A 215 -11.82 -6.68 11.40
CA GLY A 215 -11.62 -7.91 10.63
C GLY A 215 -10.15 -8.21 10.36
N GLN A 216 -9.32 -7.17 10.14
CA GLN A 216 -7.91 -7.35 9.82
C GLN A 216 -6.99 -7.15 11.02
N TYR A 217 -7.25 -6.17 11.89
CA TYR A 217 -6.34 -5.78 12.97
C TYR A 217 -6.91 -6.07 14.36
N HIS A 218 -8.08 -6.74 14.45
CA HIS A 218 -8.63 -7.25 15.70
C HIS A 218 -8.88 -6.19 16.80
N PHE A 219 -9.04 -4.91 16.42
CA PHE A 219 -9.36 -3.84 17.35
C PHE A 219 -10.51 -2.96 16.86
N ASP A 220 -11.17 -2.30 17.80
CA ASP A 220 -12.18 -1.27 17.53
C ASP A 220 -11.54 0.13 17.58
N PRO A 221 -11.46 0.88 16.47
CA PRO A 221 -10.83 2.20 16.42
C PRO A 221 -11.54 3.30 17.20
N LEU A 222 -12.83 3.13 17.53
CA LEU A 222 -13.64 4.23 18.06
C LEU A 222 -14.10 4.07 19.50
N ARG A 223 -13.75 2.95 20.18
CA ARG A 223 -14.14 2.56 21.56
C ARG A 223 -15.04 3.59 22.30
N GLY A 224 -16.31 3.69 21.90
CA GLY A 224 -17.21 4.74 22.37
C GLY A 224 -17.86 5.54 21.22
N PRO A 225 -18.48 6.71 21.52
CA PRO A 225 -19.00 7.60 20.49
C PRO A 225 -17.85 8.21 19.67
N PRO A 226 -18.03 8.42 18.36
CA PRO A 226 -16.99 8.97 17.51
C PRO A 226 -16.61 10.40 17.93
N PRO A 227 -15.31 10.78 17.84
CA PRO A 227 -14.89 12.16 17.99
C PRO A 227 -15.67 13.10 17.06
N ALA A 228 -15.82 14.37 17.46
CA ALA A 228 -16.64 15.33 16.70
C ALA A 228 -16.19 15.49 15.23
N ALA A 229 -14.88 15.45 14.97
CA ALA A 229 -14.35 15.55 13.62
C ALA A 229 -14.65 14.27 12.80
N VAL A 230 -14.57 13.09 13.41
CA VAL A 230 -14.96 11.83 12.77
C VAL A 230 -16.47 11.81 12.48
N ALA A 231 -17.30 12.25 13.44
CA ALA A 231 -18.74 12.34 13.26
C ALA A 231 -19.13 13.33 12.13
N ALA A 232 -18.47 14.48 12.06
CA ALA A 232 -18.69 15.46 10.99
C ALA A 232 -18.24 14.92 9.61
N ARG A 233 -17.14 14.18 9.57
CA ARG A 233 -16.68 13.47 8.36
C ARG A 233 -17.70 12.44 7.91
N ASP A 234 -18.17 11.59 8.83
CA ASP A 234 -19.16 10.56 8.52
C ASP A 234 -20.46 11.16 8.00
N LEU A 235 -20.97 12.22 8.63
CA LEU A 235 -22.15 12.94 8.16
C LEU A 235 -21.97 13.42 6.72
N SER A 236 -20.81 14.03 6.42
CA SER A 236 -20.48 14.53 5.08
C SER A 236 -20.39 13.41 4.04
N LEU A 237 -19.91 12.22 4.43
CA LEU A 237 -19.77 11.07 3.54
C LEU A 237 -21.09 10.35 3.33
N SER A 238 -21.91 10.21 4.38
CA SER A 238 -23.26 9.67 4.30
C SER A 238 -24.16 10.54 3.43
N GLU A 239 -24.11 11.87 3.60
CA GLU A 239 -24.84 12.80 2.73
C GLU A 239 -24.47 12.62 1.25
N VAL A 240 -23.17 12.45 0.97
CA VAL A 240 -22.68 12.16 -0.39
C VAL A 240 -23.18 10.81 -0.90
N GLN A 241 -23.25 9.78 -0.05
CA GLN A 241 -23.74 8.46 -0.43
C GLN A 241 -25.26 8.44 -0.68
N GLU A 242 -26.04 9.11 0.16
CA GLU A 242 -27.50 9.25 0.01
C GLU A 242 -27.83 9.98 -1.29
N ARG A 243 -27.13 11.08 -1.56
CA ARG A 243 -27.24 11.85 -2.81
C ARG A 243 -26.86 11.07 -4.07
N LEU A 244 -26.00 10.06 -3.95
CA LEU A 244 -25.73 9.14 -5.06
C LEU A 244 -26.87 8.15 -5.28
N GLN A 245 -27.52 7.70 -4.20
CA GLN A 245 -28.59 6.71 -4.25
C GLN A 245 -29.91 7.29 -4.75
N ASP A 246 -30.21 8.54 -4.39
CA ASP A 246 -31.40 9.26 -4.87
C ASP A 246 -31.26 9.79 -6.31
N GLY A 247 -30.06 9.73 -6.88
CA GLY A 247 -29.75 10.15 -8.25
C GLY A 247 -29.63 11.66 -8.46
N THR A 248 -29.70 12.46 -7.38
CA THR A 248 -29.50 13.92 -7.33
C THR A 248 -28.04 14.30 -7.59
N TRP A 249 -27.12 13.40 -7.28
CA TRP A 249 -25.72 13.53 -7.65
C TRP A 249 -25.34 12.38 -8.58
N ARG A 250 -24.82 12.73 -9.76
CA ARG A 250 -24.33 11.74 -10.72
C ARG A 250 -22.82 11.85 -10.87
N PRO A 251 -22.06 10.74 -10.87
CA PRO A 251 -20.70 10.73 -11.37
C PRO A 251 -20.69 11.28 -12.79
N LEU A 252 -19.71 12.12 -13.13
CA LEU A 252 -19.55 12.55 -14.53
C LEU A 252 -19.21 11.30 -15.37
N GLU A 253 -20.15 10.80 -16.17
CA GLU A 253 -19.97 9.59 -17.02
C GLU A 253 -18.75 9.71 -17.94
N HIS A 254 -18.48 10.95 -18.39
CA HIS A 254 -17.28 11.33 -19.15
C HIS A 254 -16.60 12.50 -18.43
N GLY A 255 -15.67 12.16 -17.54
CA GLY A 255 -14.98 13.05 -16.61
C GLY A 255 -14.21 14.21 -17.24
N VAL A 256 -13.97 15.25 -16.44
CA VAL A 256 -12.76 16.04 -16.63
C VAL A 256 -11.63 15.27 -15.97
N VAL A 257 -10.73 14.75 -16.80
CA VAL A 257 -9.55 14.01 -16.36
C VAL A 257 -8.35 14.94 -16.32
N TRP A 258 -7.46 14.73 -15.37
CA TRP A 258 -6.14 15.35 -15.38
C TRP A 258 -5.06 14.28 -15.45
N SER A 259 -4.06 14.52 -16.29
CA SER A 259 -2.79 13.80 -16.24
C SER A 259 -1.61 14.76 -16.41
N ALA A 260 -0.43 14.30 -16.00
CA ALA A 260 0.80 15.07 -16.17
C ALA A 260 1.17 15.31 -17.65
N GLU A 261 0.79 14.40 -18.55
CA GLU A 261 1.12 14.45 -19.97
C GLU A 261 0.15 15.32 -20.78
N VAL A 262 -1.13 15.30 -20.42
CA VAL A 262 -2.21 15.86 -21.25
C VAL A 262 -2.91 17.06 -20.60
N GLY A 263 -2.60 17.34 -19.32
CA GLY A 263 -3.25 18.42 -18.57
C GLY A 263 -4.70 18.10 -18.25
N VAL A 264 -5.50 19.14 -17.99
CA VAL A 264 -6.94 19.01 -17.73
C VAL A 264 -7.68 18.83 -19.05
N HIS A 265 -8.32 17.68 -19.24
CA HIS A 265 -9.01 17.31 -20.47
C HIS A 265 -10.44 16.88 -20.19
N SER A 266 -11.36 17.18 -21.10
CA SER A 266 -12.74 16.70 -21.07
C SER A 266 -13.09 16.12 -22.44
N GLU A 267 -13.60 14.89 -22.51
CA GLU A 267 -13.97 14.26 -23.78
C GLU A 267 -15.05 15.05 -24.54
N ARG A 268 -14.87 15.20 -25.86
CA ARG A 268 -15.85 15.81 -26.76
C ARG A 268 -16.86 14.76 -27.22
N GLN A 269 -17.98 14.63 -26.52
CA GLN A 269 -19.23 14.18 -27.13
C GLN A 269 -20.35 15.21 -26.90
N GLN A 270 -20.97 15.61 -28.02
CA GLN A 270 -22.13 16.49 -28.10
C GLN A 270 -23.34 15.74 -27.53
N LEU A 271 -23.69 16.10 -26.30
CA LEU A 271 -25.00 15.83 -25.71
C LEU A 271 -25.51 17.19 -25.22
N ASP A 272 -26.58 17.66 -25.85
CA ASP A 272 -27.20 18.95 -25.58
C ASP A 272 -27.72 19.00 -24.13
N GLY A 273 -27.40 20.07 -23.41
CA GLY A 273 -27.79 20.30 -22.00
C GLY A 273 -26.65 20.22 -20.96
N VAL A 274 -25.51 19.58 -21.28
CA VAL A 274 -24.40 19.31 -20.30
C VAL A 274 -23.18 20.26 -20.49
N VAL A 275 -23.33 21.34 -21.26
CA VAL A 275 -22.20 22.21 -21.64
C VAL A 275 -21.75 23.13 -20.49
N GLY A 276 -22.69 23.65 -19.68
CA GLY A 276 -22.39 24.54 -18.55
C GLY A 276 -21.65 23.82 -17.42
N CYS A 277 -22.16 22.66 -17.03
CA CYS A 277 -21.60 21.82 -15.95
C CYS A 277 -20.19 21.32 -16.27
N ARG A 278 -19.91 20.95 -17.53
CA ARG A 278 -18.56 20.57 -17.98
C ARG A 278 -17.56 21.70 -17.88
N ARG A 279 -17.92 22.91 -18.32
CA ARG A 279 -17.04 24.08 -18.22
C ARG A 279 -16.72 24.40 -16.75
N ALA A 280 -17.71 24.36 -15.88
CA ALA A 280 -17.52 24.60 -14.45
C ALA A 280 -16.64 23.53 -13.79
N ALA A 281 -16.83 22.25 -14.12
CA ALA A 281 -15.99 21.14 -13.68
C ALA A 281 -14.54 21.27 -14.20
N THR A 282 -14.35 21.67 -15.46
CA THR A 282 -13.02 21.91 -16.06
C THR A 282 -12.30 23.05 -15.36
N LEU A 283 -13.00 24.14 -15.06
CA LEU A 283 -12.45 25.27 -14.30
C LEU A 283 -12.06 24.84 -12.89
N LEU A 284 -12.89 24.05 -12.21
CA LEU A 284 -12.61 23.54 -10.87
C LEU A 284 -11.34 22.66 -10.86
N VAL A 285 -11.25 21.66 -11.74
CA VAL A 285 -10.05 20.80 -11.84
C VAL A 285 -8.82 21.61 -12.23
N SER A 286 -8.96 22.57 -13.14
CA SER A 286 -7.87 23.47 -13.52
C SER A 286 -7.38 24.31 -12.35
N GLN A 287 -8.30 24.80 -11.52
CA GLN A 287 -7.95 25.57 -10.33
C GLN A 287 -7.22 24.72 -9.28
N VAL A 288 -7.72 23.51 -9.01
CA VAL A 288 -7.09 22.57 -8.09
C VAL A 288 -5.70 22.17 -8.60
N GLN A 289 -5.58 21.87 -9.89
CA GLN A 289 -4.33 21.53 -10.55
C GLN A 289 -3.32 22.68 -10.53
N ALA A 290 -3.75 23.92 -10.77
CA ALA A 290 -2.88 25.09 -10.74
C ALA A 290 -2.30 25.32 -9.34
N GLU A 291 -3.14 25.19 -8.30
CA GLU A 291 -2.68 25.31 -6.91
C GLU A 291 -1.74 24.15 -6.53
N TRP A 292 -1.99 22.92 -7.01
CA TRP A 292 -1.08 21.79 -6.80
C TRP A 292 0.26 21.98 -7.54
N ALA A 293 0.25 22.39 -8.81
CA ALA A 293 1.47 22.66 -9.57
C ALA A 293 2.31 23.75 -8.92
N ALA A 294 1.67 24.84 -8.46
CA ALA A 294 2.34 25.89 -7.71
C ALA A 294 2.91 25.39 -6.38
N ALA A 295 2.24 24.47 -5.69
CA ALA A 295 2.77 23.81 -4.50
C ALA A 295 4.03 22.97 -4.83
N ARG A 296 4.06 22.26 -5.96
CA ARG A 296 5.23 21.48 -6.37
C ARG A 296 6.45 22.35 -6.70
N GLU A 297 6.25 23.48 -7.38
CA GLU A 297 7.34 24.42 -7.64
C GLU A 297 7.85 25.07 -6.35
N ALA A 298 6.96 25.46 -5.45
CA ALA A 298 7.35 25.96 -4.12
C ALA A 298 8.12 24.91 -3.30
N ALA A 299 7.77 23.62 -3.45
CA ALA A 299 8.48 22.53 -2.80
C ALA A 299 9.91 22.35 -3.34
N LYS A 300 10.14 22.58 -4.64
CA LYS A 300 11.50 22.59 -5.23
C LYS A 300 12.35 23.75 -4.70
N ALA A 301 11.71 24.89 -4.42
CA ALA A 301 12.34 26.06 -3.82
C ALA A 301 12.46 25.98 -2.28
N GLU A 302 12.13 24.83 -1.68
CA GLU A 302 12.14 24.57 -0.24
C GLU A 302 11.26 25.54 0.60
N ASP A 303 10.25 26.17 0.00
CA ASP A 303 9.32 27.09 0.68
C ASP A 303 8.09 26.34 1.24
N ALA A 304 8.29 25.69 2.39
CA ALA A 304 7.26 24.88 3.06
C ALA A 304 5.99 25.67 3.42
N ARG A 305 6.09 26.97 3.72
CA ARG A 305 4.93 27.82 4.05
C ARG A 305 4.07 28.06 2.82
N THR A 306 4.68 28.35 1.68
CA THR A 306 3.94 28.49 0.42
C THR A 306 3.35 27.16 -0.02
N VAL A 307 4.06 26.04 0.11
CA VAL A 307 3.52 24.70 -0.18
C VAL A 307 2.22 24.44 0.60
N ALA A 308 2.25 24.58 1.93
CA ALA A 308 1.08 24.32 2.77
C ALA A 308 -0.10 25.24 2.44
N ARG A 309 0.16 26.53 2.19
CA ARG A 309 -0.87 27.50 1.78
C ARG A 309 -1.52 27.14 0.45
N ARG A 310 -0.72 26.70 -0.53
CA ARG A 310 -1.19 26.29 -1.87
C ARG A 310 -2.01 25.00 -1.81
N LEU A 311 -1.55 23.99 -1.07
CA LEU A 311 -2.31 22.76 -0.84
C LEU A 311 -3.65 23.03 -0.14
N ARG A 312 -3.69 23.94 0.84
CA ARG A 312 -4.94 24.34 1.50
C ARG A 312 -5.91 25.04 0.53
N ARG A 313 -5.40 25.81 -0.43
CA ARG A 313 -6.23 26.45 -1.47
C ARG A 313 -6.76 25.42 -2.47
N ALA A 314 -5.92 24.46 -2.88
CA ALA A 314 -6.33 23.34 -3.72
C ALA A 314 -7.46 22.54 -3.03
N TRP A 315 -7.30 22.23 -1.74
CA TRP A 315 -8.33 21.56 -0.95
C TRP A 315 -9.65 22.34 -0.89
N LYS A 316 -9.58 23.65 -0.64
CA LYS A 316 -10.78 24.50 -0.63
C LYS A 316 -11.45 24.61 -2.01
N ALA A 317 -10.67 24.67 -3.07
CA ALA A 317 -11.19 24.72 -4.44
C ALA A 317 -11.80 23.38 -4.89
N ALA A 318 -11.42 22.27 -4.25
CA ALA A 318 -11.94 20.94 -4.55
C ALA A 318 -13.39 20.72 -4.10
N SER A 319 -14.04 21.69 -3.44
CA SER A 319 -15.40 21.59 -2.93
C SER A 319 -16.13 22.93 -3.02
N SER A 320 -17.22 22.98 -3.78
CA SER A 320 -18.20 24.06 -3.79
C SER A 320 -19.61 23.50 -3.59
N GLU A 321 -20.60 24.40 -3.42
CA GLU A 321 -22.02 24.04 -3.22
C GLU A 321 -22.56 23.19 -4.38
N ASP A 322 -22.16 23.52 -5.62
CA ASP A 322 -22.65 22.88 -6.84
C ASP A 322 -21.74 21.76 -7.41
N LEU A 323 -20.46 21.71 -6.99
CA LEU A 323 -19.41 20.86 -7.58
C LEU A 323 -18.44 20.35 -6.52
N ARG A 324 -18.15 19.05 -6.52
CA ARG A 324 -17.16 18.46 -5.62
C ARG A 324 -16.26 17.47 -6.36
N LEU A 325 -14.95 17.53 -6.10
CA LEU A 325 -14.04 16.43 -6.45
C LEU A 325 -14.35 15.25 -5.54
N GLY A 326 -14.80 14.15 -6.11
CA GLY A 326 -14.91 12.88 -5.40
C GLY A 326 -13.53 12.38 -5.00
N GLU A 327 -13.45 11.72 -3.85
CA GLU A 327 -12.25 11.03 -3.41
C GLU A 327 -11.99 9.88 -4.40
N GLY A 328 -10.96 10.03 -5.23
CA GLY A 328 -10.68 9.15 -6.38
C GLY A 328 -10.61 9.83 -7.77
N HIS A 329 -10.50 11.16 -7.85
CA HIS A 329 -10.37 11.95 -9.11
C HIS A 329 -11.65 12.12 -9.95
N ALA A 330 -12.83 11.72 -9.47
CA ALA A 330 -14.09 11.88 -10.20
C ALA A 330 -14.88 13.11 -9.71
N LEU A 331 -15.10 14.10 -10.57
CA LEU A 331 -16.02 15.21 -10.30
C LEU A 331 -17.47 14.74 -10.20
N ARG A 332 -18.24 15.36 -9.30
CA ARG A 332 -19.68 15.13 -9.15
C ARG A 332 -20.43 16.46 -9.22
N LEU A 333 -21.63 16.44 -9.79
CA LEU A 333 -22.51 17.59 -9.98
C LEU A 333 -23.75 17.47 -9.10
N ALA A 334 -24.20 18.60 -8.53
CA ALA A 334 -25.56 18.75 -8.04
C ALA A 334 -26.52 18.90 -9.23
N THR A 335 -27.66 18.18 -9.23
CA THR A 335 -28.75 18.39 -10.20
C THR A 335 -29.67 19.53 -9.82
#